data_AF-A0A3Q8SU40-F1
#
_entry.id   AF-A0A3Q8SU40-F1
#
_cell.length_a   1.000
_cell.length_b   1.000
_cell.length_c   1.000
_cell.angle_alpha   90.00
_cell.angle_beta   90.00
_cell.angle_gamma   90.00
#
_symmetry.space_group_name_H-M   'P 1'
#
loop_
_entity.id
_entity.type
_entity.pdbx_description
1 polymer ?
#
loop_
_entity_poly.entity_id
_entity_poly.type
_entity_poly.pdbx_seq_one_letter_code
_entity_poly.pdbx_strand_id
1 'polypeptide(L)'
;MRKADNTGAIWYRIGKNEWLCSYDTNKPKGPNIPQEVKDELQKAAEAKARSGWKKVNGKYHYYDTEGKMVRVALVGNYLIDRNGNRHHFTVKKTGNQVADAKRVAKVIAKWSTGRTQLERVDMAAYYVSLFSDRDRYTMKGPYYNKAYGVFVVKEYSCAGSTDALRMVLQLMGFKAEHVNKNAYTHQWCKLKMDGRVGFADGQAGFANYGSYFTKKNKYIMTPENSIKAKKWNDEL
;
A
#
# COMPACT_ATOMS: atom_id res chain seq x y z
N MET A 1 -2.79 30.34 -8.00
CA MET A 1 -2.43 29.12 -8.74
C MET A 1 -1.64 28.23 -7.82
N ARG A 2 -2.16 27.04 -7.47
CA ARG A 2 -1.52 26.09 -6.57
C ARG A 2 -0.42 25.35 -7.32
N LYS A 3 0.72 25.07 -6.67
CA LYS A 3 1.71 24.10 -7.16
C LYS A 3 1.73 22.94 -6.18
N ALA A 4 1.44 21.75 -6.66
CA ALA A 4 1.64 20.53 -5.88
C ALA A 4 3.10 20.10 -6.03
N ASP A 5 3.72 19.66 -4.93
CA ASP A 5 4.95 18.90 -4.97
C ASP A 5 4.72 17.48 -4.42
N ASN A 6 5.69 16.60 -4.62
CA ASN A 6 5.58 15.18 -4.24
C ASN A 6 5.65 14.96 -2.72
N THR A 7 5.56 16.00 -1.88
CA THR A 7 5.62 15.90 -0.42
C THR A 7 4.25 15.97 0.27
N GLY A 8 3.18 16.18 -0.50
CA GLY A 8 1.84 16.43 0.05
C GLY A 8 1.65 17.89 0.49
N ALA A 9 2.66 18.74 0.32
CA ALA A 9 2.60 20.16 0.61
C ALA A 9 1.77 20.89 -0.45
N ILE A 10 0.82 21.71 0.00
CA ILE A 10 0.13 22.67 -0.84
C ILE A 10 0.88 24.00 -0.74
N TRP A 11 1.25 24.57 -1.89
CA TRP A 11 1.89 25.88 -1.97
C TRP A 11 0.90 26.96 -2.43
N TYR A 12 0.81 28.02 -1.63
CA TYR A 12 -0.05 29.18 -1.87
C TYR A 12 0.80 30.37 -2.30
N ARG A 13 0.49 30.97 -3.47
CA ARG A 13 1.14 32.20 -3.90
C ARG A 13 0.60 33.37 -3.07
N ILE A 14 1.45 34.02 -2.31
CA ILE A 14 1.11 35.16 -1.43
C ILE A 14 1.65 36.50 -1.93
N GLY A 15 2.41 36.50 -3.03
CA GLY A 15 2.95 37.70 -3.66
C GLY A 15 3.45 37.46 -5.08
N LYS A 16 4.12 38.46 -5.67
CA LYS A 16 4.63 38.38 -7.05
C LYS A 16 5.58 37.19 -7.23
N ASN A 17 6.42 36.89 -6.22
CA ASN A 17 7.34 35.76 -6.18
C ASN A 17 7.37 35.02 -4.82
N GLU A 18 6.38 35.24 -3.95
CA GLU A 18 6.34 34.64 -2.62
C GLU A 18 5.34 33.48 -2.57
N TRP A 19 5.77 32.39 -1.94
CA TRP A 19 4.98 31.18 -1.78
C TRP A 19 5.01 30.71 -0.33
N LEU A 20 3.86 30.25 0.14
CA LEU A 20 3.68 29.72 1.48
C LEU A 20 3.36 28.23 1.42
N CYS A 21 4.09 27.44 2.20
CA CYS A 21 3.88 25.99 2.29
C CYS A 21 2.87 25.66 3.38
N SER A 22 1.90 24.78 3.09
CA SER A 22 0.91 24.27 4.05
C SER A 22 1.51 23.60 5.30
N TYR A 23 2.80 23.23 5.28
CA TYR A 23 3.50 22.64 6.42
C TYR A 23 4.37 23.62 7.20
N ASP A 24 4.52 24.86 6.71
CA ASP A 24 5.29 25.89 7.40
C ASP A 24 4.44 26.51 8.50
N THR A 25 4.49 25.90 9.69
CA THR A 25 3.81 26.39 10.89
C THR A 25 4.52 27.61 11.50
N ASN A 26 5.71 27.96 11.00
CA ASN A 26 6.40 29.18 11.36
C ASN A 26 5.89 30.32 10.47
N LYS A 27 4.85 31.00 10.97
CA LYS A 27 4.18 32.23 10.46
C LYS A 27 4.90 32.98 9.32
N PRO A 28 4.17 33.48 8.31
CA PRO A 28 4.63 34.65 7.55
C PRO A 28 4.54 35.89 8.45
N LYS A 29 5.61 36.69 8.48
CA LYS A 29 5.67 38.01 9.12
C LYS A 29 5.20 39.12 8.16
N GLY A 30 3.98 39.01 7.61
CA GLY A 30 3.47 39.96 6.60
C GLY A 30 1.99 40.33 6.78
N PRO A 31 1.59 41.60 6.63
CA PRO A 31 0.22 42.07 6.92
C PRO A 31 -0.86 41.67 5.89
N ASN A 32 -0.51 41.19 4.69
CA ASN A 32 -1.46 41.00 3.58
C ASN A 32 -1.61 39.54 3.10
N ILE A 33 -1.84 38.58 4.01
CA ILE A 33 -2.24 37.22 3.62
C ILE A 33 -3.77 37.18 3.41
N PRO A 34 -4.29 36.73 2.26
CA PRO A 34 -5.73 36.56 2.03
C PRO A 34 -6.38 35.65 3.08
N GLN A 35 -7.61 35.96 3.51
CA GLN A 35 -8.32 35.19 4.54
C GLN A 35 -8.50 33.71 4.15
N GLU A 36 -8.80 33.43 2.88
CA GLU A 36 -8.91 32.07 2.35
C GLU A 36 -7.65 31.23 2.59
N VAL A 37 -6.46 31.83 2.44
CA VAL A 37 -5.18 31.16 2.70
C VAL A 37 -5.00 30.90 4.19
N LYS A 38 -5.44 31.81 5.07
CA LYS A 38 -5.40 31.60 6.52
C LYS A 38 -6.32 30.45 6.94
N ASP A 39 -7.52 30.37 6.37
CA ASP A 39 -8.49 29.31 6.67
C ASP A 39 -7.98 27.95 6.20
N GLU A 40 -7.35 27.87 5.02
CA GLU A 40 -6.73 26.64 4.52
C GLU A 40 -5.54 26.19 5.39
N LEU A 41 -4.70 27.12 5.87
CA LEU A 41 -3.61 26.81 6.80
C LEU A 41 -4.12 26.30 8.15
N GLN A 42 -5.18 26.92 8.69
CA GLN A 42 -5.80 26.47 9.93
C GLN A 42 -6.36 25.05 9.78
N LYS A 43 -7.09 24.77 8.67
CA LYS A 43 -7.56 23.42 8.35
C LYS A 43 -6.43 22.40 8.25
N ALA A 44 -5.31 22.77 7.61
CA ALA A 44 -4.13 21.91 7.49
C ALA A 44 -3.46 21.65 8.84
N ALA A 45 -3.35 22.67 9.70
CA ALA A 45 -2.81 22.54 11.06
C ALA A 45 -3.67 21.60 11.92
N GLU A 46 -4.99 21.73 11.85
CA GLU A 46 -5.92 20.85 12.55
C GLU A 46 -5.86 19.41 12.03
N ALA A 47 -5.80 19.22 10.70
CA ALA A 47 -5.61 17.91 10.10
C ALA A 47 -4.29 17.25 10.54
N LYS A 48 -3.21 18.03 10.61
CA LYS A 48 -1.91 17.58 11.14
C LYS A 48 -1.99 17.20 12.62
N ALA A 49 -2.74 17.95 13.44
CA ALA A 49 -2.95 17.62 14.85
C ALA A 49 -3.80 16.34 15.05
N ARG A 50 -4.73 16.05 14.13
CA ARG A 50 -5.55 14.84 14.17
C ARG A 50 -4.82 13.59 13.67
N SER A 51 -3.92 13.73 12.70
CA SER A 51 -3.20 12.63 12.05
C SER A 51 -1.94 12.18 12.78
N GLY A 52 -1.41 11.01 12.37
CA GLY A 52 -0.14 10.48 12.84
C GLY A 52 -0.27 9.39 13.90
N TRP A 53 0.87 9.01 14.47
CA TRP A 53 0.94 7.97 15.51
C TRP A 53 0.45 8.49 16.86
N LYS A 54 -0.54 7.80 17.43
CA LYS A 54 -1.07 8.09 18.77
C LYS A 54 -1.05 6.85 19.64
N LYS A 55 -0.74 7.03 20.93
CA LYS A 55 -0.75 5.95 21.92
C LYS A 55 -2.10 5.96 22.62
N VAL A 56 -2.89 4.90 22.45
CA VAL A 56 -4.20 4.70 23.07
C VAL A 56 -4.17 3.39 23.84
N ASN A 57 -4.49 3.41 25.13
CA ASN A 57 -4.49 2.21 26.00
C ASN A 57 -3.20 1.37 25.90
N GLY A 58 -2.04 2.04 25.85
CA GLY A 58 -0.74 1.37 25.77
C GLY A 58 -0.30 0.92 24.36
N LYS A 59 -1.19 0.98 23.36
CA LYS A 59 -0.92 0.57 21.97
C LYS A 59 -0.80 1.77 21.04
N TYR A 60 0.03 1.66 20.02
CA TYR A 60 0.16 2.69 18.99
C TYR A 60 -0.75 2.41 17.80
N HIS A 61 -1.55 3.40 17.45
CA HIS A 61 -2.42 3.43 16.28
C HIS A 61 -2.05 4.62 15.39
N TYR A 62 -2.31 4.51 14.09
CA TYR A 62 -2.11 5.61 13.15
C TYR A 62 -3.46 6.22 12.79
N TYR A 63 -3.54 7.55 12.77
CA TYR A 63 -4.74 8.29 12.42
C TYR A 63 -4.51 9.11 11.15
N ASP A 64 -5.54 9.23 10.31
CA ASP A 64 -5.50 10.07 9.11
C ASP A 64 -5.82 11.54 9.42
N THR A 65 -5.88 12.38 8.38
CA THR A 65 -6.15 13.83 8.47
C THR A 65 -7.56 14.17 8.94
N GLU A 66 -8.50 13.22 8.84
CA GLU A 66 -9.86 13.32 9.38
C GLU A 66 -9.91 12.91 10.86
N GLY A 67 -8.83 12.31 11.38
CA GLY A 67 -8.78 11.75 12.73
C GLY A 67 -9.42 10.37 12.82
N LYS A 68 -9.64 9.68 11.70
CA LYS A 68 -10.08 8.28 11.68
C LYS A 68 -8.88 7.36 11.86
N MET A 69 -9.10 6.24 12.56
CA MET A 69 -8.06 5.24 12.78
C MET A 69 -7.80 4.46 11.49
N VAL A 70 -6.57 4.53 10.99
CA VAL A 70 -6.16 3.80 9.80
C VAL A 70 -6.05 2.30 10.13
N ARG A 71 -6.60 1.47 9.25
CA ARG A 71 -6.54 0.01 9.28
C ARG A 71 -6.08 -0.53 7.94
N VAL A 72 -5.51 -1.73 7.91
CA VAL A 72 -5.10 -2.42 6.67
C VAL A 72 -4.27 -1.49 5.77
N ALA A 73 -3.10 -1.06 6.24
CA ALA A 73 -2.30 -0.04 5.58
C ALA A 73 -0.79 -0.29 5.75
N LEU A 74 0.01 0.50 5.04
CA LEU A 74 1.46 0.55 5.17
C LEU A 74 1.85 1.97 5.60
N VAL A 75 2.49 2.10 6.77
CA VAL A 75 2.96 3.40 7.28
C VAL A 75 4.43 3.27 7.66
N GLY A 76 5.32 3.81 6.82
CA GLY A 76 6.76 3.62 6.97
C GLY A 76 7.13 2.13 6.96
N ASN A 77 7.79 1.66 8.03
CA ASN A 77 8.15 0.24 8.21
C ASN A 77 7.15 -0.55 9.08
N TYR A 78 5.90 -0.10 9.11
CA TYR A 78 4.82 -0.76 9.85
C TYR A 78 3.71 -1.21 8.91
N LEU A 79 3.37 -2.48 9.02
CA LEU A 79 2.12 -3.04 8.50
C LEU A 79 1.03 -2.77 9.53
N ILE A 80 -0.08 -2.14 9.15
CA ILE A 80 -1.24 -1.93 10.01
C ILE A 80 -2.25 -3.04 9.76
N ASP A 81 -2.62 -3.79 10.80
CA ASP A 81 -3.60 -4.87 10.68
C ASP A 81 -5.05 -4.35 10.58
N ARG A 82 -6.01 -5.29 10.42
CA ARG A 82 -7.44 -4.99 10.37
C ARG A 82 -8.02 -4.35 11.63
N ASN A 83 -7.33 -4.47 12.75
CA ASN A 83 -7.71 -3.89 14.03
C ASN A 83 -6.95 -2.58 14.31
N GLY A 84 -6.16 -2.09 13.36
CA GLY A 84 -5.38 -0.87 13.50
C GLY A 84 -4.09 -1.04 14.31
N ASN A 85 -3.69 -2.27 14.65
CA ASN A 85 -2.42 -2.48 15.35
C ASN A 85 -1.26 -2.43 14.37
N ARG A 86 -0.13 -1.86 14.81
CA ARG A 86 1.10 -1.80 14.02
C ARG A 86 1.97 -3.03 14.21
N HIS A 87 2.53 -3.51 13.11
CA HIS A 87 3.48 -4.61 13.07
C HIS A 87 4.73 -4.16 12.34
N HIS A 88 5.81 -3.97 13.10
CA HIS A 88 7.09 -3.56 12.53
C HIS A 88 7.67 -4.70 11.68
N PHE A 89 8.09 -4.37 10.47
CA PHE A 89 8.92 -5.27 9.66
C PHE A 89 10.30 -4.64 9.45
N THR A 90 11.31 -5.48 9.44
CA THR A 90 12.70 -5.04 9.30
C THR A 90 13.14 -5.14 7.84
N VAL A 91 13.53 -4.00 7.26
CA VAL A 91 14.18 -3.92 5.95
C VAL A 91 15.69 -3.89 6.16
N LYS A 92 16.39 -4.92 5.68
CA LYS A 92 17.85 -5.07 5.77
C LYS A 92 18.37 -5.62 4.44
N LYS A 93 19.49 -5.10 3.95
CA LYS A 93 20.19 -5.57 2.75
C LYS A 93 21.43 -6.37 3.19
N THR A 94 21.28 -7.67 3.39
CA THR A 94 22.34 -8.53 3.94
C THR A 94 23.21 -9.18 2.87
N GLY A 95 22.87 -8.96 1.59
CA GLY A 95 23.43 -9.69 0.45
C GLY A 95 22.63 -10.95 0.10
N ASN A 96 21.88 -11.52 1.06
CA ASN A 96 20.93 -12.60 0.79
C ASN A 96 19.53 -12.04 0.45
N GLN A 97 19.33 -11.70 -0.83
CA GLN A 97 18.10 -11.07 -1.33
C GLN A 97 16.83 -11.85 -0.95
N VAL A 98 16.89 -13.19 -1.00
CA VAL A 98 15.73 -14.04 -0.66
C VAL A 98 15.42 -13.96 0.82
N ALA A 99 16.42 -14.07 1.69
CA ALA A 99 16.23 -13.94 3.13
C ALA A 99 15.73 -12.53 3.50
N ASP A 100 16.22 -11.51 2.81
CA ASP A 100 15.84 -10.11 3.01
C ASP A 100 14.35 -9.88 2.70
N ALA A 101 13.90 -10.32 1.52
CA ALA A 101 12.49 -10.28 1.14
C ALA A 101 11.61 -11.12 2.09
N LYS A 102 12.09 -12.32 2.47
CA LYS A 102 11.35 -13.25 3.34
C LYS A 102 11.09 -12.68 4.74
N ARG A 103 11.95 -11.79 5.26
CA ARG A 103 11.71 -11.13 6.56
C ARG A 103 10.48 -10.23 6.52
N VAL A 104 10.27 -9.49 5.44
CA VAL A 104 9.09 -8.65 5.25
C VAL A 104 7.87 -9.53 4.95
N ALA A 105 8.01 -10.50 4.05
CA ALA A 105 6.93 -11.41 3.67
C ALA A 105 6.35 -12.20 4.84
N LYS A 106 7.17 -12.58 5.84
CA LYS A 106 6.71 -13.22 7.08
C LYS A 106 5.75 -12.36 7.89
N VAL A 107 5.97 -11.05 7.95
CA VAL A 107 5.08 -10.13 8.68
C VAL A 107 3.75 -10.03 7.94
N ILE A 108 3.78 -9.88 6.61
CA ILE A 108 2.57 -9.87 5.79
C ILE A 108 1.80 -11.18 5.97
N ALA A 109 2.45 -12.34 5.77
CA ALA A 109 1.84 -13.65 5.90
C ALA A 109 1.18 -13.89 7.26
N LYS A 110 1.81 -13.41 8.35
CA LYS A 110 1.28 -13.53 9.72
C LYS A 110 0.00 -12.73 9.92
N TRP A 111 -0.10 -11.54 9.32
CA TRP A 111 -1.19 -10.60 9.58
C TRP A 111 -2.25 -10.55 8.47
N SER A 112 -2.03 -11.28 7.38
CA SER A 112 -3.04 -11.65 6.38
C SER A 112 -4.06 -12.65 6.98
N THR A 113 -4.99 -12.11 7.75
CA THR A 113 -6.00 -12.85 8.51
C THR A 113 -7.39 -12.74 7.87
N GLY A 114 -8.24 -13.73 8.13
CA GLY A 114 -9.58 -13.86 7.54
C GLY A 114 -10.24 -15.14 8.02
N ARG A 115 -11.57 -15.24 7.90
CA ARG A 115 -12.33 -16.45 8.20
C ARG A 115 -12.17 -17.50 7.10
N THR A 116 -12.11 -17.08 5.84
CA THR A 116 -11.91 -17.97 4.68
C THR A 116 -10.48 -17.90 4.14
N GLN A 117 -10.08 -18.88 3.32
CA GLN A 117 -8.80 -18.80 2.62
C GLN A 117 -8.80 -17.63 1.63
N LEU A 118 -9.92 -17.38 0.94
CA LEU A 118 -10.06 -16.22 0.06
C LEU A 118 -9.80 -14.90 0.80
N GLU A 119 -10.40 -14.66 1.96
CA GLU A 119 -10.18 -13.42 2.73
C GLU A 119 -8.72 -13.24 3.15
N ARG A 120 -8.05 -14.34 3.56
CA ARG A 120 -6.63 -14.31 3.92
C ARG A 120 -5.75 -13.98 2.73
N VAL A 121 -6.01 -14.61 1.58
CA VAL A 121 -5.26 -14.40 0.33
C VAL A 121 -5.51 -13.00 -0.24
N ASP A 122 -6.74 -12.52 -0.19
CA ASP A 122 -7.12 -11.17 -0.62
C ASP A 122 -6.42 -10.10 0.23
N MET A 123 -6.35 -10.30 1.55
CA MET A 123 -5.58 -9.42 2.42
C MET A 123 -4.07 -9.45 2.12
N ALA A 124 -3.51 -10.61 1.78
CA ALA A 124 -2.12 -10.72 1.34
C ALA A 124 -1.87 -9.98 0.01
N ALA A 125 -2.76 -10.14 -0.96
CA ALA A 125 -2.70 -9.43 -2.24
C ALA A 125 -2.74 -7.91 -2.03
N TYR A 126 -3.68 -7.43 -1.23
CA TYR A 126 -3.81 -6.01 -0.89
C TYR A 126 -2.56 -5.47 -0.18
N TYR A 127 -2.02 -6.19 0.82
CA TYR A 127 -0.79 -5.74 1.48
C TYR A 127 0.40 -5.65 0.53
N VAL A 128 0.55 -6.57 -0.42
CA VAL A 128 1.62 -6.50 -1.43
C VAL A 128 1.39 -5.31 -2.38
N SER A 129 0.14 -4.97 -2.71
CA SER A 129 -0.13 -3.81 -3.57
C SER A 129 0.26 -2.50 -2.89
N LEU A 130 0.16 -2.39 -1.57
CA LEU A 130 0.63 -1.20 -0.84
C LEU A 130 2.15 -0.96 -0.97
N PHE A 131 2.94 -2.02 -1.14
CA PHE A 131 4.37 -1.85 -1.46
C PHE A 131 4.53 -1.38 -2.91
N SER A 132 3.73 -1.93 -3.83
CA SER A 132 3.70 -1.50 -5.23
C SER A 132 3.35 0.00 -5.33
N ASP A 133 2.33 0.47 -4.61
CA ASP A 133 1.91 1.88 -4.59
C ASP A 133 2.96 2.82 -3.97
N ARG A 134 3.78 2.30 -3.04
CA ARG A 134 4.89 3.04 -2.41
C ARG A 134 6.12 3.16 -3.31
N ASP A 135 6.30 2.22 -4.23
CA ASP A 135 7.58 1.96 -4.89
C ASP A 135 7.65 2.52 -6.31
N ARG A 136 8.84 2.54 -6.91
CA ARG A 136 9.02 3.00 -8.29
C ARG A 136 8.72 1.87 -9.27
N TYR A 137 7.72 2.05 -10.12
CA TYR A 137 7.50 1.14 -11.26
C TYR A 137 8.68 1.20 -12.24
N THR A 138 9.23 0.05 -12.63
CA THR A 138 10.30 -0.03 -13.63
C THR A 138 10.32 -1.40 -14.30
N MET A 139 10.83 -1.44 -15.54
CA MET A 139 11.12 -2.68 -16.28
C MET A 139 12.62 -2.82 -16.60
N LYS A 140 13.46 -1.94 -16.03
CA LYS A 140 14.91 -1.89 -16.27
C LYS A 140 15.74 -2.04 -14.99
N GLY A 141 15.11 -1.90 -13.82
CA GLY A 141 15.79 -2.01 -12.53
C GLY A 141 16.32 -3.44 -12.25
N PRO A 142 17.47 -3.61 -11.59
CA PRO A 142 18.08 -4.93 -11.41
C PRO A 142 17.22 -5.95 -10.65
N TYR A 143 16.20 -5.50 -9.92
CA TYR A 143 15.32 -6.31 -9.09
C TYR A 143 13.84 -6.11 -9.41
N TYR A 144 13.51 -5.48 -10.55
CA TYR A 144 12.13 -5.13 -10.91
C TYR A 144 11.15 -6.32 -10.89
N ASN A 145 11.67 -7.52 -11.18
CA ASN A 145 10.91 -8.78 -11.28
C ASN A 145 11.06 -9.69 -10.05
N LYS A 146 11.56 -9.19 -8.91
CA LYS A 146 11.83 -9.99 -7.71
C LYS A 146 11.04 -9.48 -6.50
N ALA A 147 10.66 -10.38 -5.61
CA ALA A 147 10.13 -10.02 -4.29
C ALA A 147 11.06 -9.08 -3.50
N TYR A 148 12.37 -9.22 -3.69
CA TYR A 148 13.39 -8.35 -3.11
C TYR A 148 13.27 -6.89 -3.61
N GLY A 149 12.92 -6.68 -4.88
CA GLY A 149 12.66 -5.35 -5.43
C GLY A 149 11.57 -4.63 -4.63
N VAL A 150 10.42 -5.31 -4.52
CA VAL A 150 9.19 -4.82 -3.86
C VAL A 150 9.39 -4.63 -2.36
N PHE A 151 9.92 -5.62 -1.66
CA PHE A 151 9.97 -5.55 -0.20
C PHE A 151 11.17 -4.77 0.35
N VAL A 152 12.25 -4.62 -0.42
CA VAL A 152 13.53 -4.11 0.11
C VAL A 152 14.09 -2.94 -0.69
N VAL A 153 14.07 -2.99 -2.02
CA VAL A 153 14.76 -2.00 -2.86
C VAL A 153 13.91 -0.78 -3.17
N LYS A 154 12.58 -0.92 -3.11
CA LYS A 154 11.60 0.07 -3.55
C LYS A 154 11.48 0.23 -5.06
N GLU A 155 11.55 -0.90 -5.77
CA GLU A 155 11.27 -0.96 -7.20
C GLU A 155 10.39 -2.17 -7.53
N TYR A 156 9.48 -2.03 -8.47
CA TYR A 156 8.55 -3.11 -8.81
C TYR A 156 8.12 -3.11 -10.27
N SER A 157 7.58 -4.25 -10.68
CA SER A 157 6.73 -4.44 -11.85
C SER A 157 5.67 -5.51 -11.55
N CYS A 158 4.80 -5.84 -12.50
CA CYS A 158 3.85 -6.95 -12.36
C CYS A 158 4.53 -8.28 -12.00
N ALA A 159 5.70 -8.55 -12.57
CA ALA A 159 6.50 -9.73 -12.24
C ALA A 159 7.01 -9.68 -10.79
N GLY A 160 7.49 -8.51 -10.35
CA GLY A 160 7.99 -8.31 -8.99
C GLY A 160 6.91 -8.45 -7.93
N SER A 161 5.76 -7.79 -8.14
CA SER A 161 4.61 -7.88 -7.23
C SER A 161 4.01 -9.29 -7.20
N THR A 162 4.01 -10.01 -8.32
CA THR A 162 3.57 -11.41 -8.36
C THR A 162 4.55 -12.34 -7.65
N ASP A 163 5.86 -12.14 -7.81
CA ASP A 163 6.87 -12.92 -7.09
C ASP A 163 6.82 -12.64 -5.57
N ALA A 164 6.63 -11.38 -5.18
CA ALA A 164 6.39 -10.95 -3.79
C ALA A 164 5.16 -11.63 -3.18
N LEU A 165 4.02 -11.58 -3.87
CA LEU A 165 2.79 -12.23 -3.42
C LEU A 165 2.97 -13.74 -3.33
N ARG A 166 3.58 -14.38 -4.34
CA ARG A 166 3.84 -15.83 -4.29
C ARG A 166 4.67 -16.21 -3.08
N MET A 167 5.69 -15.43 -2.71
CA MET A 167 6.49 -15.66 -1.50
C MET A 167 5.64 -15.60 -0.23
N VAL A 168 4.76 -14.60 -0.11
CA VAL A 168 3.82 -14.48 1.01
C VAL A 168 2.88 -15.69 1.07
N LEU A 169 2.28 -16.07 -0.05
CA LEU A 169 1.35 -17.20 -0.15
C LEU A 169 2.01 -18.53 0.22
N GLN A 170 3.26 -18.75 -0.19
CA GLN A 170 4.03 -19.93 0.21
C GLN A 170 4.27 -19.97 1.72
N LEU A 171 4.57 -18.83 2.36
CA LEU A 171 4.70 -18.74 3.81
C LEU A 171 3.38 -18.99 4.55
N MET A 172 2.24 -18.70 3.91
CA MET A 172 0.90 -18.97 4.44
C MET A 172 0.44 -20.42 4.22
N GLY A 173 1.24 -21.25 3.53
CA GLY A 173 0.94 -22.65 3.24
C GLY A 173 0.21 -22.90 1.91
N PHE A 174 0.04 -21.87 1.07
CA PHE A 174 -0.60 -22.02 -0.24
C PHE A 174 0.39 -22.43 -1.32
N LYS A 175 -0.04 -23.33 -2.20
CA LYS A 175 0.64 -23.61 -3.47
C LYS A 175 0.11 -22.63 -4.51
N ALA A 176 0.93 -21.64 -4.86
CA ALA A 176 0.61 -20.61 -5.86
C ALA A 176 1.55 -20.69 -7.07
N GLU A 177 0.96 -20.72 -8.25
CA GLU A 177 1.61 -20.69 -9.55
C GLU A 177 1.77 -19.24 -10.02
N HIS A 178 2.97 -18.86 -10.46
CA HIS A 178 3.23 -17.56 -11.07
C HIS A 178 2.86 -17.62 -12.56
N VAL A 179 1.72 -17.05 -12.93
CA VAL A 179 1.23 -17.08 -14.31
C VAL A 179 1.97 -16.05 -15.16
N ASN A 180 2.32 -16.41 -16.40
CA ASN A 180 3.04 -15.58 -17.36
C ASN A 180 4.44 -15.12 -16.92
N LYS A 181 5.09 -15.91 -16.06
CA LYS A 181 6.46 -15.59 -15.62
C LYS A 181 7.40 -15.40 -16.81
N ASN A 182 8.15 -14.28 -16.80
CA ASN A 182 9.08 -13.87 -17.86
C ASN A 182 8.45 -13.44 -19.20
N ALA A 183 7.12 -13.32 -19.29
CA ALA A 183 6.46 -12.81 -20.49
C ALA A 183 6.14 -11.30 -20.34
N TYR A 184 6.19 -10.56 -21.45
CA TYR A 184 5.77 -9.14 -21.51
C TYR A 184 4.25 -9.02 -21.59
N THR A 185 3.58 -9.52 -20.55
CA THR A 185 2.14 -9.47 -20.35
C THR A 185 1.88 -9.39 -18.84
N HIS A 186 0.63 -9.16 -18.45
CA HIS A 186 0.25 -9.09 -17.04
C HIS A 186 0.52 -10.41 -16.33
N GLN A 187 0.96 -10.35 -15.07
CA GLN A 187 1.37 -11.49 -14.25
C GLN A 187 0.59 -11.49 -12.94
N TRP A 188 0.20 -12.68 -12.47
CA TRP A 188 -0.57 -12.87 -11.24
C TRP A 188 -0.32 -14.27 -10.66
N CYS A 189 -0.84 -14.54 -9.46
CA CYS A 189 -0.82 -15.86 -8.85
C CYS A 189 -2.11 -16.64 -9.15
N LYS A 190 -1.98 -17.90 -9.57
CA LYS A 190 -3.09 -18.87 -9.61
C LYS A 190 -2.93 -19.86 -8.46
N LEU A 191 -4.02 -20.16 -7.75
CA LEU A 191 -3.98 -21.03 -6.56
C LEU A 191 -5.34 -21.67 -6.28
N LYS A 192 -5.36 -22.63 -5.35
CA LYS A 192 -6.60 -23.21 -4.79
C LYS A 192 -6.89 -22.57 -3.44
N MET A 193 -8.11 -22.06 -3.25
CA MET A 193 -8.62 -21.49 -2.01
C MET A 193 -9.97 -22.13 -1.70
N ASP A 194 -10.19 -22.55 -0.46
CA ASP A 194 -11.49 -23.08 0.00
C ASP A 194 -12.03 -24.20 -0.93
N GLY A 195 -11.14 -25.07 -1.40
CA GLY A 195 -11.49 -26.17 -2.31
C GLY A 195 -11.67 -25.76 -3.79
N ARG A 196 -11.59 -24.48 -4.14
CA ARG A 196 -11.87 -23.94 -5.48
C ARG A 196 -10.64 -23.32 -6.12
N VAL A 197 -10.54 -23.37 -7.45
CA VAL A 197 -9.53 -22.61 -8.19
C VAL A 197 -9.85 -21.11 -8.07
N GLY A 198 -8.80 -20.32 -7.89
CA GLY A 198 -8.88 -18.86 -7.88
C GLY A 198 -7.57 -18.22 -8.31
N PHE A 199 -7.54 -16.91 -8.17
CA PHE A 199 -6.39 -16.07 -8.48
C PHE A 199 -6.17 -15.04 -7.38
N ALA A 200 -4.95 -14.50 -7.34
CA ALA A 200 -4.58 -13.37 -6.50
C ALA A 200 -3.54 -12.52 -7.23
N ASP A 201 -3.68 -11.21 -7.15
CA ASP A 201 -2.80 -10.26 -7.84
C ASP A 201 -2.22 -9.26 -6.84
N GLY A 202 -0.89 -9.32 -6.68
CA GLY A 202 -0.16 -8.49 -5.74
C GLY A 202 0.07 -7.05 -6.23
N GLN A 203 -0.08 -6.77 -7.53
CA GLN A 203 -0.06 -5.40 -8.04
C GLN A 203 -1.46 -4.79 -8.01
N ALA A 204 -2.47 -5.55 -8.45
CA ALA A 204 -3.85 -5.08 -8.45
C ALA A 204 -4.46 -5.01 -7.04
N GLY A 205 -3.99 -5.83 -6.10
CA GLY A 205 -4.35 -5.75 -4.69
C GLY A 205 -5.61 -6.50 -4.30
N PHE A 206 -5.96 -7.58 -5.00
CA PHE A 206 -7.13 -8.39 -4.68
C PHE A 206 -6.99 -9.85 -5.14
N ALA A 207 -7.89 -10.69 -4.63
CA ALA A 207 -8.06 -12.09 -4.99
C ALA A 207 -9.54 -12.44 -5.23
N ASN A 208 -9.80 -13.49 -6.01
CA ASN A 208 -11.13 -14.04 -6.18
C ASN A 208 -11.09 -15.51 -6.63
N TYR A 209 -12.24 -16.18 -6.60
CA TYR A 209 -12.41 -17.48 -7.25
C TYR A 209 -12.48 -17.36 -8.78
N GLY A 210 -12.21 -18.47 -9.46
CA GLY A 210 -12.27 -18.59 -10.91
C GLY A 210 -10.96 -18.26 -11.62
N SER A 211 -11.05 -18.06 -12.92
CA SER A 211 -9.91 -17.66 -13.75
C SER A 211 -9.75 -16.15 -13.74
N TYR A 212 -8.49 -15.69 -13.82
CA TYR A 212 -8.17 -14.27 -13.97
C TYR A 212 -8.81 -13.75 -15.28
N PHE A 213 -8.32 -14.22 -16.43
CA PHE A 213 -8.97 -13.95 -17.72
C PHE A 213 -9.86 -15.13 -18.13
N THR A 214 -10.97 -14.83 -18.79
CA THR A 214 -11.83 -15.82 -19.43
C THR A 214 -11.92 -15.55 -20.92
N LYS A 215 -12.43 -16.49 -21.72
CA LYS A 215 -12.66 -16.27 -23.17
C LYS A 215 -13.57 -15.06 -23.44
N LYS A 216 -14.42 -14.66 -22.46
CA LYS A 216 -15.38 -13.56 -22.58
C LYS A 216 -14.88 -12.25 -21.96
N ASN A 217 -13.90 -12.29 -21.05
CA ASN A 217 -13.46 -11.12 -20.29
C ASN A 217 -11.99 -10.79 -20.57
N LYS A 218 -11.77 -9.68 -21.29
CA LYS A 218 -10.44 -9.08 -21.51
C LYS A 218 -9.97 -8.20 -20.34
N TYR A 219 -10.87 -7.88 -19.40
CA TYR A 219 -10.61 -7.04 -18.24
C TYR A 219 -11.15 -7.71 -16.98
N ILE A 220 -10.50 -7.48 -15.85
CA ILE A 220 -10.99 -7.86 -14.53
C ILE A 220 -11.46 -6.62 -13.79
N MET A 221 -12.66 -6.73 -13.23
CA MET A 221 -13.18 -5.77 -12.25
C MET A 221 -12.70 -6.15 -10.85
N THR A 222 -12.37 -5.14 -10.05
CA THR A 222 -12.10 -5.33 -8.62
C THR A 222 -13.30 -6.03 -7.98
N PRO A 223 -13.11 -7.18 -7.31
CA PRO A 223 -14.22 -7.87 -6.65
C PRO A 223 -14.83 -6.97 -5.56
N GLU A 224 -16.16 -6.82 -5.56
CA GLU A 224 -16.89 -5.93 -4.64
C GLU A 224 -16.60 -6.22 -3.16
N ASN A 225 -16.38 -7.49 -2.82
CA ASN A 225 -16.12 -7.90 -1.44
C ASN A 225 -14.63 -7.92 -1.06
N SER A 226 -13.73 -7.51 -1.97
CA SER A 226 -12.29 -7.46 -1.71
C SER A 226 -11.95 -6.36 -0.70
N ILE A 227 -10.83 -6.53 0.00
CA ILE A 227 -10.25 -5.51 0.88
C ILE A 227 -10.08 -4.18 0.14
N LYS A 228 -9.69 -4.23 -1.14
CA LYS A 228 -9.52 -3.03 -1.98
C LYS A 228 -10.83 -2.27 -2.18
N ALA A 229 -11.90 -2.98 -2.55
CA ALA A 229 -13.21 -2.37 -2.75
C ALA A 229 -13.75 -1.79 -1.43
N LYS A 230 -13.67 -2.54 -0.34
CA LYS A 230 -14.06 -2.07 1.00
C LYS A 230 -13.28 -0.82 1.42
N LYS A 231 -12.00 -0.73 1.07
CA LYS A 231 -11.19 0.47 1.33
C LYS A 231 -11.63 1.68 0.53
N TRP A 232 -12.03 1.50 -0.72
CA TRP A 232 -12.58 2.61 -1.52
C TRP A 232 -13.93 3.11 -1.02
N ASN A 233 -14.72 2.23 -0.39
CA ASN A 233 -16.03 2.55 0.13
C ASN A 233 -16.03 3.03 1.60
N ASP A 234 -14.86 3.24 2.21
CA ASP A 234 -14.70 3.59 3.65
C ASP A 234 -15.33 2.56 4.62
N GLU A 235 -15.33 1.28 4.23
CA GLU A 235 -15.90 0.16 5.00
C GLU A 235 -14.87 -0.52 5.94
N LEU A 236 -13.62 -0.02 6.01
CA LEU A 236 -12.50 -0.63 6.75
C LEU A 236 -11.74 0.34 7.65
#